data_AF-A0A9P0CCH2-F1
#
_entry.id   AF-A0A9P0CCH2-F1
#
_cell.length_a   1.000
_cell.length_b   1.000
_cell.length_c   1.000
_cell.angle_alpha   90.00
_cell.angle_beta   90.00
_cell.angle_gamma   90.00
#
_symmetry.space_group_name_H-M   'P 1'
#
loop_
_entity.id
_entity.type
_entity.pdbx_description
1 polymer ?
#
loop_
_entity_poly.entity_id
_entity_poly.type
_entity_poly.pdbx_seq_one_letter_code
_entity_poly.pdbx_strand_id
1 'polypeptide(L)'
;MESDSSNCESVQMISSTKKRPKQGRLTDVNKKLEVQSHEIGKECDCKRLQCSKTIPAEGKRDFIRNFNLLESTDKQNSYLCGHVSIDPVKNRRPRVDEENARLRDVVALYKIRYLHENKLNELEICRDEFIALHGITKRRIECLLTSLKNTGISPIDKRGKHSKRPLKLSDDTRNKIKEHISSFKSRGSHL
;
A
#
# COMPACT_ATOMS: atom_id res chain seq x y z
N MET A 1 -24.80 71.19 26.20
CA MET A 1 -23.59 71.80 25.62
C MET A 1 -22.45 70.90 26.01
N GLU A 2 -21.70 70.19 25.19
CA GLU A 2 -21.45 70.15 23.73
C GLU A 2 -20.71 68.80 23.54
N SER A 3 -21.27 67.85 22.79
CA SER A 3 -20.87 67.43 21.43
C SER A 3 -19.64 66.51 21.32
N ASP A 4 -19.91 65.28 20.87
CA ASP A 4 -19.23 64.43 19.89
C ASP A 4 -17.69 64.45 19.75
N SER A 5 -17.10 63.24 19.74
CA SER A 5 -16.48 62.70 18.51
C SER A 5 -16.10 61.23 18.66
N SER A 6 -16.86 60.41 17.94
CA SER A 6 -16.53 59.04 17.52
C SER A 6 -15.21 59.03 16.74
N ASN A 7 -14.22 58.25 17.18
CA ASN A 7 -13.06 57.92 16.37
C ASN A 7 -13.20 56.46 15.89
N CYS A 8 -13.55 56.31 14.62
CA CYS A 8 -13.64 55.02 13.94
C CYS A 8 -12.27 54.63 13.37
N GLU A 9 -11.53 53.76 14.05
CA GLU A 9 -10.37 53.11 13.45
C GLU A 9 -10.83 52.08 12.42
N SER A 10 -10.68 52.44 11.14
CA SER A 10 -10.92 51.54 10.02
C SER A 10 -9.84 50.45 9.97
N VAL A 11 -10.17 49.26 10.46
CA VAL A 11 -9.36 48.05 10.24
C VAL A 11 -9.43 47.70 8.75
N GLN A 12 -8.36 47.99 8.02
CA GLN A 12 -8.21 47.55 6.63
C GLN A 12 -8.11 46.03 6.59
N MET A 13 -9.20 45.37 6.20
CA MET A 13 -9.26 43.95 5.89
C MET A 13 -8.36 43.68 4.67
N ILE A 14 -7.15 43.15 4.91
CA ILE A 14 -6.31 42.63 3.83
C ILE A 14 -7.04 41.42 3.24
N SER A 15 -7.66 41.60 2.07
CA SER A 15 -8.34 40.51 1.37
C SER A 15 -7.32 39.46 0.98
N SER A 16 -7.28 38.34 1.72
CA SER A 16 -6.43 37.22 1.35
C SER A 16 -6.83 36.74 -0.06
N THR A 17 -5.92 36.89 -1.03
CA THR A 17 -6.12 36.38 -2.38
C THR A 17 -6.46 34.90 -2.30
N LYS A 18 -7.61 34.50 -2.87
CA LYS A 18 -8.03 33.10 -2.94
C LYS A 18 -6.91 32.29 -3.61
N LYS A 19 -6.22 31.44 -2.83
CA LYS A 19 -5.20 30.54 -3.36
C LYS A 19 -5.85 29.72 -4.47
N ARG A 20 -5.21 29.66 -5.64
CA ARG A 20 -5.65 28.80 -6.75
C ARG A 20 -5.96 27.41 -6.19
N PRO A 21 -7.13 26.83 -6.50
CA PRO A 21 -7.44 25.47 -6.06
C PRO A 21 -6.34 24.56 -6.58
N LYS A 22 -5.70 23.81 -5.67
CA LYS A 22 -4.71 22.81 -6.05
C LYS A 22 -5.45 21.64 -6.69
N GLN A 23 -5.55 21.65 -8.01
CA GLN A 23 -5.90 20.46 -8.75
C GLN A 23 -4.76 19.45 -8.55
N GLY A 24 -5.08 18.24 -8.07
CA GLY A 24 -4.08 17.21 -7.80
C GLY A 24 -3.29 16.83 -9.07
N ARG A 25 -2.17 16.12 -8.93
CA ARG A 25 -1.43 15.64 -10.10
C ARG A 25 -2.20 14.50 -10.76
N LEU A 26 -2.33 14.54 -12.09
CA LEU A 26 -2.93 13.45 -12.88
C LEU A 26 -2.27 12.09 -12.59
N THR A 27 -0.96 12.08 -12.34
CA THR A 27 -0.22 10.86 -11.94
C THR A 27 -0.76 10.23 -10.65
N ASP A 28 -1.23 11.04 -9.70
CA ASP A 28 -1.74 10.54 -8.43
C ASP A 28 -3.14 9.96 -8.62
N VAL A 29 -3.93 10.49 -9.57
CA VAL A 29 -5.21 9.92 -9.98
C VAL A 29 -4.99 8.59 -10.69
N ASN A 30 -4.09 8.53 -11.66
CA ASN A 30 -3.79 7.29 -12.41
C ASN A 30 -3.33 6.16 -11.48
N LYS A 31 -2.45 6.46 -10.51
CA LYS A 31 -2.04 5.46 -9.50
C LYS A 31 -3.22 4.91 -8.70
N LYS A 32 -4.21 5.74 -8.36
CA LYS A 32 -5.41 5.28 -7.66
C LYS A 32 -6.26 4.41 -8.57
N LEU A 33 -6.45 4.82 -9.82
CA LEU A 33 -7.18 4.04 -10.81
C LEU A 33 -6.55 2.65 -10.99
N GLU A 34 -5.23 2.58 -11.17
CA GLU A 34 -4.50 1.30 -11.30
C GLU A 34 -4.65 0.39 -10.08
N VAL A 35 -4.70 0.95 -8.87
CA VAL A 35 -4.89 0.19 -7.63
C VAL A 35 -6.32 -0.35 -7.52
N GLN A 36 -7.30 0.32 -8.12
CA GLN A 36 -8.73 0.01 -7.97
C GLN A 36 -9.35 -0.64 -9.22
N SER A 37 -8.55 -0.95 -10.25
CA SER A 37 -9.02 -1.50 -11.52
C SER A 37 -8.60 -2.96 -11.73
N HIS A 38 -8.56 -3.78 -10.68
CA HIS A 38 -8.27 -5.21 -10.84
C HIS A 38 -9.49 -5.96 -11.40
N GLU A 39 -9.22 -6.97 -12.22
CA GLU A 39 -10.22 -7.84 -12.81
C GLU A 39 -9.96 -9.30 -12.44
N ILE A 40 -11.02 -10.11 -12.41
CA ILE A 40 -10.91 -11.53 -12.14
C ILE A 40 -10.16 -12.20 -13.29
N GLY A 41 -9.11 -12.93 -12.95
CA GLY A 41 -8.31 -13.71 -13.90
C GLY A 41 -8.99 -15.01 -14.34
N LYS A 42 -8.24 -15.82 -15.10
CA LYS A 42 -8.70 -17.15 -15.51
C LYS A 42 -8.91 -18.06 -14.30
N GLU A 43 -10.04 -18.74 -14.25
CA GLU A 43 -10.35 -19.74 -13.22
C GLU A 43 -9.33 -20.89 -13.21
N CYS A 44 -9.08 -21.47 -12.04
CA CYS A 44 -8.17 -22.60 -11.91
C CYS A 44 -8.85 -23.94 -12.24
N ASP A 45 -8.07 -24.86 -12.82
CA ASP A 45 -8.51 -26.22 -13.16
C ASP A 45 -8.03 -27.26 -12.12
N CYS A 46 -7.86 -26.84 -10.85
CA CYS A 46 -7.21 -27.69 -9.86
C CYS A 46 -8.11 -28.87 -9.42
N LYS A 47 -7.60 -30.10 -9.58
CA LYS A 47 -8.37 -31.33 -9.26
C LYS A 47 -8.56 -31.56 -7.76
N ARG A 48 -7.59 -31.15 -6.94
CA ARG A 48 -7.56 -31.42 -5.48
C ARG A 48 -8.59 -30.62 -4.71
N LEU A 49 -8.66 -29.31 -4.97
CA LEU A 49 -9.52 -28.39 -4.22
C LEU A 49 -10.76 -27.97 -5.01
N GLN A 50 -10.79 -28.21 -6.33
CA GLN A 50 -11.94 -27.90 -7.20
C GLN A 50 -12.45 -26.45 -7.01
N CYS A 51 -11.53 -25.49 -6.82
CA CYS A 51 -11.86 -24.16 -6.33
C CYS A 51 -12.91 -23.43 -7.19
N SER A 52 -12.86 -23.60 -8.51
CA SER A 52 -13.82 -22.99 -9.43
C SER A 52 -15.27 -23.39 -9.16
N LYS A 53 -15.50 -24.62 -8.70
CA LYS A 53 -16.83 -25.17 -8.37
C LYS A 53 -17.26 -24.84 -6.95
N THR A 54 -16.32 -24.80 -6.02
CA THR A 54 -16.61 -24.60 -4.59
C THR A 54 -16.98 -23.15 -4.28
N ILE A 55 -16.43 -22.19 -5.03
CA ILE A 55 -16.67 -20.77 -4.79
C ILE A 55 -17.87 -20.30 -5.62
N PRO A 56 -18.95 -19.81 -4.99
CA PRO A 56 -20.10 -19.29 -5.72
C PRO A 56 -19.73 -18.03 -6.52
N ALA A 57 -20.38 -17.84 -7.67
CA ALA A 57 -20.09 -16.72 -8.56
C ALA A 57 -20.28 -15.34 -7.90
N GLU A 58 -21.26 -15.21 -7.01
CA GLU A 58 -21.48 -14.00 -6.21
C GLU A 58 -20.29 -13.70 -5.31
N GLY A 59 -19.78 -14.71 -4.60
CA GLY A 59 -18.59 -14.57 -3.76
C GLY A 59 -17.37 -14.10 -4.55
N LYS A 60 -17.15 -14.63 -5.77
CA LYS A 60 -16.04 -14.17 -6.64
C LYS A 60 -16.14 -12.68 -6.97
N ARG A 61 -17.35 -12.19 -7.30
CA ARG A 61 -17.60 -10.77 -7.60
C ARG A 61 -17.38 -9.88 -6.37
N ASP A 62 -17.75 -10.36 -5.19
CA ASP A 62 -17.57 -9.61 -3.96
C ASP A 62 -16.09 -9.51 -3.58
N PHE A 63 -15.28 -10.56 -3.80
CA PHE A 63 -13.83 -10.50 -3.56
C PHE A 63 -13.16 -9.41 -4.39
N ILE A 64 -13.36 -9.41 -5.71
CA ILE A 64 -12.72 -8.40 -6.57
C ILE A 64 -13.22 -6.99 -6.28
N ARG A 65 -14.53 -6.84 -5.99
CA ARG A 65 -15.12 -5.55 -5.61
C ARG A 65 -14.48 -5.03 -4.32
N ASN A 66 -14.43 -5.84 -3.29
CA ASN A 66 -13.85 -5.47 -1.99
C ASN A 66 -12.36 -5.18 -2.11
N PHE A 67 -11.65 -5.94 -2.94
CA PHE A 67 -10.23 -5.70 -3.20
C PHE A 67 -9.99 -4.36 -3.90
N ASN A 68 -10.83 -3.99 -4.86
CA ASN A 68 -10.78 -2.70 -5.56
C ASN A 68 -11.23 -1.51 -4.70
N LEU A 69 -11.93 -1.73 -3.58
CA LEU A 69 -12.22 -0.67 -2.61
C LEU A 69 -10.97 -0.26 -1.80
N LEU A 70 -9.91 -1.07 -1.80
CA LEU A 70 -8.68 -0.76 -1.07
C LEU A 70 -7.90 0.34 -1.78
N GLU A 71 -7.70 1.46 -1.08
CA GLU A 71 -7.13 2.70 -1.66
C GLU A 71 -5.63 2.66 -1.94
N SER A 72 -4.89 1.72 -1.33
CA SER A 72 -3.43 1.68 -1.43
C SER A 72 -2.88 0.27 -1.57
N THR A 73 -1.72 0.17 -2.22
CA THR A 73 -0.97 -1.08 -2.36
C THR A 73 -0.63 -1.70 -1.00
N ASP A 74 -0.34 -0.88 0.01
CA ASP A 74 -0.04 -1.36 1.37
C ASP A 74 -1.29 -1.96 2.04
N LYS A 75 -2.46 -1.33 1.90
CA LYS A 75 -3.74 -1.88 2.38
C LYS A 75 -4.07 -3.20 1.68
N GLN A 76 -3.88 -3.26 0.35
CA GLN A 76 -4.01 -4.51 -0.42
C GLN A 76 -3.06 -5.59 0.07
N ASN A 77 -1.78 -5.27 0.29
CA ASN A 77 -0.81 -6.24 0.77
C ASN A 77 -1.19 -6.76 2.15
N SER A 78 -1.66 -5.89 3.06
CA SER A 78 -2.10 -6.29 4.40
C SER A 78 -3.31 -7.21 4.32
N TYR A 79 -4.28 -6.87 3.46
CA TYR A 79 -5.45 -7.69 3.19
C TYR A 79 -5.05 -9.09 2.68
N LEU A 80 -4.22 -9.15 1.63
CA LEU A 80 -3.76 -10.42 1.06
C LEU A 80 -2.97 -11.25 2.08
N CYS A 81 -2.12 -10.63 2.90
CA CYS A 81 -1.40 -11.32 3.97
C CYS A 81 -2.34 -11.90 5.03
N GLY A 82 -3.45 -11.24 5.35
CA GLY A 82 -4.46 -11.77 6.27
C GLY A 82 -5.16 -13.03 5.77
N HIS A 83 -5.13 -13.26 4.46
CA HIS A 83 -5.68 -14.45 3.78
C HIS A 83 -4.64 -15.54 3.52
N VAL A 84 -3.40 -15.36 3.97
CA VAL A 84 -2.30 -16.31 3.79
C VAL A 84 -1.79 -16.78 5.14
N SER A 85 -1.76 -18.10 5.35
CA SER A 85 -1.12 -18.72 6.51
C SER A 85 0.18 -19.39 6.06
N ILE A 86 1.24 -19.25 6.85
CA ILE A 86 2.54 -19.85 6.58
C ILE A 86 2.86 -20.86 7.68
N ASP A 87 3.07 -22.11 7.27
CA ASP A 87 3.41 -23.22 8.16
C ASP A 87 4.81 -23.76 7.85
N PRO A 88 5.58 -24.19 8.87
CA PRO A 88 6.86 -24.86 8.64
C PRO A 88 6.66 -26.20 7.93
N VAL A 89 7.59 -26.56 7.05
CA VAL A 89 7.56 -27.87 6.38
C VAL A 89 7.79 -28.97 7.41
N LYS A 90 6.78 -29.81 7.65
CA LYS A 90 6.82 -30.87 8.67
C LYS A 90 7.69 -32.07 8.27
N ASN A 91 7.61 -32.50 7.00
CA ASN A 91 8.34 -33.66 6.49
C ASN A 91 9.02 -33.33 5.15
N ARG A 92 10.30 -33.71 5.02
CA ARG A 92 11.06 -33.61 3.76
C ARG A 92 11.38 -35.01 3.25
N ARG A 93 11.35 -35.18 1.93
CA ARG A 93 11.90 -36.36 1.24
C ARG A 93 12.91 -35.87 0.19
N PRO A 94 14.10 -35.42 0.63
CA PRO A 94 15.11 -34.94 -0.31
C PRO A 94 15.54 -36.08 -1.23
N ARG A 95 15.61 -35.81 -2.53
CA ARG A 95 16.09 -36.76 -3.56
C ARG A 95 17.54 -36.46 -3.99
N VAL A 96 18.09 -35.37 -3.47
CA VAL A 96 19.41 -34.80 -3.81
C VAL A 96 20.02 -34.33 -2.49
N ASP A 97 21.35 -34.31 -2.41
CA ASP A 97 22.11 -33.81 -1.27
C ASP A 97 21.69 -32.39 -0.87
N GLU A 98 21.73 -32.11 0.43
CA GLU A 98 21.19 -30.88 1.00
C GLU A 98 21.86 -29.60 0.47
N GLU A 99 23.16 -29.64 0.17
CA GLU A 99 23.90 -28.48 -0.38
C GLU A 99 23.38 -28.04 -1.76
N ASN A 100 22.89 -28.98 -2.57
CA ASN A 100 22.42 -28.70 -3.92
C ASN A 100 20.89 -28.56 -4.00
N ALA A 101 20.18 -28.91 -2.93
CA ALA A 101 18.73 -28.90 -2.90
C ALA A 101 18.17 -27.49 -2.66
N ARG A 102 17.35 -26.98 -3.59
CA ARG A 102 16.52 -25.78 -3.35
C ARG A 102 15.34 -26.13 -2.45
N LEU A 103 15.61 -26.30 -1.16
CA LEU A 103 14.61 -26.69 -0.18
C LEU A 103 13.65 -25.54 0.10
N ARG A 104 12.38 -25.90 0.27
CA ARG A 104 11.34 -24.95 0.67
C ARG A 104 11.19 -25.07 2.18
N ASP A 105 11.35 -23.97 2.90
CA ASP A 105 11.30 -24.03 4.37
C ASP A 105 9.89 -23.91 4.92
N VAL A 106 8.96 -23.38 4.12
CA VAL A 106 7.58 -23.17 4.52
C VAL A 106 6.58 -23.54 3.43
N VAL A 107 5.40 -23.93 3.89
CA VAL A 107 4.20 -24.13 3.09
C VAL A 107 3.31 -22.92 3.27
N ALA A 108 2.71 -22.44 2.18
CA ALA A 108 1.73 -21.36 2.22
C ALA A 108 0.33 -21.93 1.95
N LEU A 109 -0.60 -21.67 2.86
CA LEU A 109 -2.02 -21.96 2.74
C LEU A 109 -2.76 -20.67 2.39
N TYR A 110 -3.64 -20.74 1.39
CA TYR A 110 -4.42 -19.59 0.94
C TYR A 110 -5.87 -19.82 1.36
N LYS A 111 -6.42 -18.86 2.07
CA LYS A 111 -7.76 -18.96 2.65
C LYS A 111 -8.59 -17.76 2.26
N ILE A 112 -9.83 -18.00 1.87
CA ILE A 112 -10.79 -16.94 1.59
C ILE A 112 -11.95 -17.01 2.57
N ARG A 113 -12.51 -15.85 2.88
CA ARG A 113 -13.67 -15.72 3.76
C ARG A 113 -14.76 -15.00 3.00
N TYR A 114 -15.92 -15.64 2.87
CA TYR A 114 -17.08 -15.06 2.18
C TYR A 114 -18.36 -15.33 2.97
N LEU A 115 -19.34 -14.45 2.78
CA LEU A 115 -20.68 -14.64 3.32
C LEU A 115 -21.52 -15.38 2.28
N HIS A 116 -22.21 -16.42 2.71
CA HIS A 116 -23.22 -17.11 1.91
C HIS A 116 -24.39 -17.44 2.82
N GLU A 117 -25.60 -17.05 2.41
CA GLU A 117 -26.83 -17.21 3.23
C GLU A 117 -26.66 -16.63 4.66
N ASN A 118 -26.03 -15.46 4.79
CA ASN A 118 -25.71 -14.81 6.07
C ASN A 118 -24.80 -15.62 7.01
N LYS A 119 -24.13 -16.66 6.52
CA LYS A 119 -23.12 -17.42 7.27
C LYS A 119 -21.72 -17.11 6.74
N LEU A 120 -20.78 -16.91 7.67
CA LEU A 120 -19.37 -16.73 7.34
C LEU A 120 -18.74 -18.10 7.04
N ASN A 121 -18.27 -18.27 5.81
CA ASN A 121 -17.58 -19.48 5.37
C ASN A 121 -16.10 -19.17 5.14
N GLU A 122 -15.23 -20.05 5.62
CA GLU A 122 -13.79 -20.03 5.34
C GLU A 122 -13.44 -21.23 4.46
N LEU A 123 -12.79 -20.97 3.32
CA LEU A 123 -12.41 -22.00 2.35
C LEU A 123 -10.93 -21.90 2.01
N GLU A 124 -10.26 -23.05 1.96
CA GLU A 124 -8.90 -23.15 1.45
C GLU A 124 -8.89 -23.27 -0.08
N ILE A 125 -8.06 -22.46 -0.73
CA ILE A 125 -7.96 -22.42 -2.19
C ILE A 125 -6.52 -22.62 -2.65
N CYS A 126 -6.35 -22.95 -3.93
CA CYS A 126 -5.02 -23.05 -4.51
C CYS A 126 -4.43 -21.66 -4.78
N ARG A 127 -3.11 -21.60 -4.94
CA ARG A 127 -2.40 -20.36 -5.26
C ARG A 127 -2.95 -19.68 -6.52
N ASP A 128 -3.24 -20.48 -7.56
CA ASP A 128 -3.62 -19.95 -8.86
C ASP A 128 -5.03 -19.33 -8.82
N GLU A 129 -5.97 -19.95 -8.10
CA GLU A 129 -7.28 -19.35 -7.85
C GLU A 129 -7.14 -18.07 -7.00
N PHE A 130 -6.28 -18.07 -5.99
CA PHE A 130 -6.04 -16.88 -5.17
C PHE A 130 -5.53 -15.70 -6.00
N ILE A 131 -4.63 -15.98 -6.96
CA ILE A 131 -4.12 -15.00 -7.92
C ILE A 131 -5.24 -14.51 -8.85
N ALA A 132 -6.05 -15.42 -9.37
CA ALA A 132 -7.15 -15.12 -10.29
C ALA A 132 -8.24 -14.27 -9.62
N LEU A 133 -8.70 -14.63 -8.42
CA LEU A 133 -9.76 -13.93 -7.69
C LEU A 133 -9.42 -12.46 -7.39
N HIS A 134 -8.14 -12.16 -7.16
CA HIS A 134 -7.68 -10.82 -6.83
C HIS A 134 -7.09 -10.05 -8.02
N GLY A 135 -6.98 -10.67 -9.20
CA GLY A 135 -6.41 -10.01 -10.38
C GLY A 135 -4.96 -9.55 -10.19
N ILE A 136 -4.15 -10.33 -9.46
CA ILE A 136 -2.76 -9.98 -9.12
C ILE A 136 -1.77 -10.86 -9.88
N THR A 137 -0.49 -10.52 -9.82
CA THR A 137 0.57 -11.32 -10.45
C THR A 137 1.18 -12.34 -9.48
N LYS A 138 1.69 -13.44 -10.03
CA LYS A 138 2.44 -14.47 -9.29
C LYS A 138 3.58 -13.89 -8.45
N ARG A 139 4.31 -12.92 -9.02
CA ARG A 139 5.42 -12.22 -8.38
C ARG A 139 4.97 -11.48 -7.11
N ARG A 140 3.78 -10.86 -7.14
CA ARG A 140 3.25 -10.14 -5.98
C ARG A 140 3.09 -11.07 -4.77
N ILE A 141 2.53 -12.26 -4.99
CA ILE A 141 2.42 -13.30 -3.94
C ILE A 141 3.78 -13.75 -3.43
N GLU A 142 4.75 -13.96 -4.31
CA GLU A 142 6.12 -14.33 -3.90
C GLU A 142 6.75 -13.25 -3.00
N CYS A 143 6.57 -11.97 -3.32
CA CYS A 143 7.05 -10.87 -2.48
C CYS A 143 6.35 -10.86 -1.10
N LEU A 144 5.03 -11.08 -1.05
CA LEU A 144 4.29 -11.17 0.22
C LEU A 144 4.80 -12.32 1.08
N LEU A 145 4.97 -13.50 0.48
CA LEU A 145 5.49 -14.67 1.19
C LEU A 145 6.90 -14.44 1.72
N THR A 146 7.80 -13.85 0.93
CA THR A 146 9.17 -13.52 1.40
C THR A 146 9.14 -12.54 2.58
N SER A 147 8.27 -11.53 2.54
CA SER A 147 8.11 -10.60 3.66
C SER A 147 7.59 -11.31 4.91
N LEU A 148 6.50 -12.07 4.78
CA LEU A 148 5.90 -12.80 5.90
C LEU A 148 6.87 -13.81 6.52
N LYS A 149 7.69 -14.50 5.72
CA LYS A 149 8.73 -15.40 6.24
C LYS A 149 9.80 -14.67 7.05
N ASN A 150 10.23 -13.51 6.58
CA ASN A 150 11.38 -12.81 7.16
C ASN A 150 11.00 -11.92 8.35
N THR A 151 9.83 -11.29 8.31
CA THR A 151 9.40 -10.29 9.29
C THR A 151 8.08 -10.60 9.97
N GLY A 152 7.30 -11.56 9.46
CA GLY A 152 5.92 -11.81 9.91
C GLY A 152 4.93 -10.69 9.57
N ILE A 153 5.37 -9.64 8.87
CA ILE A 153 4.59 -8.42 8.62
C ILE A 153 4.41 -8.23 7.11
N SER A 154 3.25 -7.69 6.73
CA SER A 154 2.98 -7.32 5.34
C SER A 154 3.98 -6.27 4.82
N PRO A 155 4.48 -6.39 3.58
CA PRO A 155 5.46 -5.44 3.07
C PRO A 155 4.84 -4.07 2.80
N ILE A 156 5.52 -3.04 3.30
CA ILE A 156 5.16 -1.62 3.14
C ILE A 156 6.01 -1.01 2.02
N ASP A 157 5.42 -0.12 1.23
CA ASP A 157 6.16 0.64 0.23
C ASP A 157 7.19 1.61 0.86
N LYS A 158 8.47 1.29 0.63
CA LYS A 158 9.63 2.06 1.08
C LYS A 158 10.25 2.92 -0.04
N ARG A 159 9.66 2.98 -1.24
CA ARG A 159 10.14 3.83 -2.33
C ARG A 159 10.21 5.29 -1.86
N GLY A 160 11.30 5.98 -2.22
CA GLY A 160 11.57 7.35 -1.80
C GLY A 160 11.89 7.55 -0.30
N LYS A 161 11.80 6.50 0.54
CA LYS A 161 12.05 6.53 1.99
C LYS A 161 13.38 5.84 2.34
N HIS A 162 14.46 6.22 1.65
CA HIS A 162 15.78 5.64 1.91
C HIS A 162 16.57 6.45 2.93
N SER A 163 17.10 5.80 3.97
CA SER A 163 17.90 6.45 5.01
C SER A 163 19.33 6.73 4.55
N LYS A 164 19.98 5.80 3.83
CA LYS A 164 21.34 6.04 3.32
C LYS A 164 21.28 6.95 2.10
N ARG A 165 21.59 8.21 2.31
CA ARG A 165 21.73 9.17 1.22
C ARG A 165 23.20 9.59 1.24
N PRO A 166 24.07 8.92 0.46
CA PRO A 166 25.53 9.09 0.59
C PRO A 166 25.97 10.54 0.35
N LEU A 167 25.18 11.29 -0.43
CA LEU A 167 25.39 12.71 -0.71
C LEU A 167 24.63 13.65 0.25
N LYS A 168 24.07 13.14 1.35
CA LYS A 168 23.38 13.98 2.33
C LYS A 168 24.43 14.71 3.17
N LEU A 169 24.41 16.04 3.09
CA LEU A 169 25.21 16.90 3.97
C LEU A 169 24.92 16.56 5.44
N SER A 170 25.97 16.57 6.25
CA SER A 170 25.81 16.50 7.71
C SER A 170 25.03 17.71 8.21
N ASP A 171 24.33 17.54 9.34
CA ASP A 171 23.55 18.64 9.91
C ASP A 171 24.46 19.81 10.32
N ASP A 172 25.70 19.55 10.72
CA ASP A 172 26.71 20.58 10.99
C ASP A 172 27.06 21.41 9.74
N THR A 173 27.35 20.75 8.61
CA THR A 173 27.63 21.46 7.34
C THR A 173 26.41 22.25 6.87
N ARG A 174 25.22 21.69 7.03
CA ARG A 174 23.96 22.38 6.71
C ARG A 174 23.77 23.63 7.58
N ASN A 175 24.12 23.58 8.86
CA ASN A 175 23.99 24.72 9.76
C ASN A 175 25.00 25.82 9.42
N LYS A 176 26.25 25.46 9.13
CA LYS A 176 27.27 26.42 8.64
C LYS A 176 26.83 27.14 7.37
N ILE A 177 26.21 26.42 6.42
CA ILE A 177 25.65 27.03 5.21
C ILE A 177 24.53 28.03 5.56
N LYS A 178 23.61 27.67 6.47
CA LYS A 178 22.53 28.57 6.90
C LYS A 178 23.07 29.83 7.58
N GLU A 179 24.04 29.68 8.48
CA GLU A 179 24.70 30.79 9.17
C GLU A 179 25.38 31.71 8.16
N HIS A 180 26.12 31.15 7.21
CA HIS A 180 26.75 31.91 6.13
C HIS A 180 25.72 32.67 5.29
N ILE A 181 24.62 32.02 4.87
CA ILE A 181 23.54 32.70 4.12
C ILE A 181 22.91 33.82 4.95
N SER A 182 22.71 33.61 6.26
CA SER A 182 22.13 34.61 7.16
C SER A 182 23.06 35.80 7.42
N SER A 183 24.36 35.64 7.19
CA SER A 183 25.34 36.73 7.34
C SER A 183 25.24 37.78 6.23
N PHE A 184 24.62 37.45 5.09
CA PHE A 184 24.36 38.43 4.04
C PHE A 184 23.25 39.39 4.45
N LYS A 185 23.53 40.70 4.39
CA LYS A 185 22.52 41.74 4.65
C LYS A 185 21.34 41.56 3.68
N SER A 186 20.14 41.37 4.21
CA SER A 186 18.92 41.43 3.39
C SER A 186 18.73 42.85 2.86
N ARG A 187 18.37 42.99 1.58
CA ARG A 187 17.90 44.29 1.08
C ARG A 187 16.54 44.54 1.73
N GLY A 188 16.41 45.63 2.49
CA GLY A 188 15.11 46.09 2.93
C GLY A 188 14.24 46.33 1.70
N SER A 189 13.03 45.79 1.70
CA SER A 189 12.00 46.23 0.77
C SER A 189 11.80 47.72 1.03
N HIS A 190 12.22 48.57 0.09
CA HIS A 190 11.84 49.97 0.12
C HIS A 190 10.31 50.03 0.08
N LEU A 191 9.73 50.55 1.17
CA LEU A 191 8.33 50.90 1.31
C LEU A 191 8.02 52.16 0.50
#